data_AF-A0A081KB19-F1
#
_entry.id   AF-A0A081KB19-F1
#
_cell.length_a   1.000
_cell.length_b   1.000
_cell.length_c   1.000
_cell.angle_alpha   90.00
_cell.angle_beta   90.00
_cell.angle_gamma   90.00
#
_symmetry.space_group_name_H-M   'P 1'
#
loop_
_entity.id
_entity.type
_entity.pdbx_description
1 polymer ?
#
loop_
_entity_poly.entity_id
_entity_poly.type
_entity_poly.pdbx_seq_one_letter_code
_entity_poly.pdbx_strand_id
1 'polypeptide(L)'
;MAGIQLSTLESLSHSWHKHAQSWLIIRAVKTFVNTVKAVFGFYTVNVLDGVTPRLVQKHPDAWFSQALRKPLALFKIASVLPELVSPYIAGKLHKVKDSERSVECRLVFSGDHVGLLPSYRSKDEPAAYLNCIVMWPGKTDKDDVIACRNLAQAYTDRTFGRGKSSFLQVDSPFKLQALAAQIPDDKKLREIEKQGQSDEAYYFSIDCIQDAIEKIAEKHWNMRVGEEKCFMFRASDHAMSLRFKKQEGSLKVIFYDPNLTDLHCTYGLTSPLDARGLTIDYLMAGGDISEYFPDKSLRSGCINSNTMIPDRDQCDVHMFGKPDAGMMFQGLKQGHFGHKGFSKSAVASAIQGLTSYEKLDLLMANNERGAPGLSAACGKNRVQAVRDMLALINESGLPSWDIKRLFKGDPELHNLKRALAFRSLDIIVLLIRGILENRTLDSHDKKDLLGPSYSNNSILHDVALIEGAGAEMLLNSYVLEVANSDLSYLDKKDLLVAGNKYGRNFFDTCGLLGKGYMIDVYQNALMASSLAEWQKQDILSAGAGRFYGATAAA
;
A
#
# COMPACT_ATOMS: atom_id res chain seq x y z
N MET A 1 22.75 -40.52 -9.13
CA MET A 1 21.37 -40.40 -8.62
C MET A 1 21.32 -39.23 -7.66
N ALA A 2 20.54 -38.19 -7.93
CA ALA A 2 20.32 -37.11 -6.97
C ALA A 2 19.30 -37.58 -5.92
N GLY A 3 19.67 -37.62 -4.65
CA GLY A 3 18.76 -37.91 -3.54
C GLY A 3 18.30 -36.62 -2.87
N ILE A 4 17.04 -36.55 -2.42
CA ILE A 4 16.61 -35.51 -1.49
C ILE A 4 16.83 -36.06 -0.09
N GLN A 5 17.81 -35.51 0.61
CA GLN A 5 17.96 -35.75 2.04
C GLN A 5 17.02 -34.81 2.80
N LEU A 6 16.05 -35.39 3.51
CA LEU A 6 15.23 -34.64 4.43
C LEU A 6 15.86 -34.74 5.82
N SER A 7 16.53 -33.66 6.22
CA SER A 7 16.91 -33.46 7.62
C SER A 7 15.65 -33.10 8.39
N THR A 8 15.22 -34.00 9.27
CA THR A 8 14.07 -33.80 10.16
C THR A 8 14.51 -33.25 11.53
N LEU A 9 15.80 -32.95 11.71
CA LEU A 9 16.48 -33.28 12.95
C LEU A 9 16.41 -32.25 14.09
N GLU A 10 15.96 -31.02 13.85
CA GLU A 10 15.86 -30.01 14.94
C GLU A 10 14.41 -29.74 15.35
N SER A 11 13.50 -29.52 14.40
CA SER A 11 12.10 -29.18 14.70
C SER A 11 11.28 -30.38 15.20
N LEU A 12 11.62 -31.60 14.76
CA LEU A 12 10.90 -32.82 15.17
C LEU A 12 11.43 -33.42 16.47
N SER A 13 12.70 -33.23 16.83
CA SER A 13 13.25 -33.75 18.08
C SER A 13 12.64 -33.04 19.31
N HIS A 14 12.47 -31.72 19.22
CA HIS A 14 11.78 -30.94 20.25
C HIS A 14 10.29 -31.36 20.37
N SER A 15 9.62 -31.58 19.24
CA SER A 15 8.19 -31.90 19.22
C SER A 15 7.89 -33.36 19.64
N TRP A 16 8.78 -34.31 19.30
CA TRP A 16 8.66 -35.70 19.77
C TRP A 16 8.79 -35.82 21.27
N HIS A 17 9.71 -35.06 21.89
CA HIS A 17 9.92 -35.12 23.34
C HIS A 17 8.74 -34.59 24.15
N LYS A 18 8.03 -33.56 23.65
CA LYS A 18 6.89 -32.95 24.36
C LYS A 18 5.53 -33.53 23.97
N HIS A 19 5.39 -34.11 22.77
CA HIS A 19 4.09 -34.50 22.21
C HIS A 19 4.06 -35.94 21.67
N ALA A 20 4.82 -36.86 22.28
CA ALA A 20 4.91 -38.27 21.89
C ALA A 20 3.56 -39.02 21.76
N GLN A 21 2.47 -38.48 22.33
CA GLN A 21 1.12 -39.03 22.19
C GLN A 21 0.35 -38.52 20.96
N SER A 22 0.81 -37.48 20.26
CA SER A 22 0.09 -36.91 19.12
C SER A 22 0.43 -37.64 17.82
N TRP A 23 -0.57 -38.33 17.26
CA TRP A 23 -0.53 -38.90 15.90
C TRP A 23 -0.29 -37.83 14.82
N LEU A 24 -0.47 -36.55 15.16
CA LEU A 24 -0.40 -35.42 14.23
C LEU A 24 0.96 -35.35 13.54
N ILE A 25 2.05 -35.55 14.26
CA ILE A 25 3.41 -35.46 13.70
C ILE A 25 3.68 -36.65 12.77
N ILE A 26 3.31 -37.86 13.17
CA ILE A 26 3.47 -39.07 12.34
C ILE A 26 2.58 -38.98 11.09
N ARG A 27 1.35 -38.48 11.23
CA ARG A 27 0.46 -38.24 10.09
C ARG A 27 1.00 -37.13 9.20
N ALA A 28 1.52 -36.03 9.74
CA ALA A 28 2.13 -34.95 8.97
C ALA A 28 3.37 -35.44 8.21
N VAL A 29 4.25 -36.22 8.85
CA VAL A 29 5.44 -36.81 8.19
C VAL A 29 5.02 -37.87 7.17
N LYS A 30 4.04 -38.73 7.46
CA LYS A 30 3.56 -39.75 6.53
C LYS A 30 2.80 -39.13 5.36
N THR A 31 2.01 -38.09 5.59
CA THR A 31 1.36 -37.26 4.58
C THR A 31 2.43 -36.56 3.77
N PHE A 32 3.41 -35.89 4.38
CA PHE A 32 4.53 -35.24 3.71
C PHE A 32 5.30 -36.23 2.82
N VAL A 33 5.70 -37.39 3.37
CA VAL A 33 6.36 -38.45 2.61
C VAL A 33 5.45 -38.96 1.50
N ASN A 34 4.15 -39.21 1.75
CA ASN A 34 3.22 -39.65 0.72
C ASN A 34 2.93 -38.59 -0.34
N THR A 35 2.93 -37.31 0.01
CA THR A 35 2.78 -36.19 -0.92
C THR A 35 4.05 -36.01 -1.73
N VAL A 36 5.24 -36.09 -1.11
CA VAL A 36 6.51 -36.13 -1.85
C VAL A 36 6.57 -37.36 -2.77
N LYS A 37 6.06 -38.52 -2.34
CA LYS A 37 5.92 -39.73 -3.18
C LYS A 37 4.94 -39.53 -4.33
N ALA A 38 3.81 -38.87 -4.07
CA ALA A 38 2.78 -38.60 -5.05
C ALA A 38 3.26 -37.57 -6.10
N VAL A 39 4.08 -36.61 -5.66
CA VAL A 39 4.44 -35.43 -6.45
C VAL A 39 5.83 -35.53 -7.10
N PHE A 40 6.79 -36.19 -6.48
CA PHE A 40 8.20 -36.22 -6.90
C PHE A 40 8.72 -37.64 -7.08
N GLY A 41 8.28 -38.37 -8.10
CA GLY A 41 8.77 -39.74 -8.31
C GLY A 41 10.19 -39.88 -8.91
N PHE A 42 11.08 -38.88 -8.76
CA PHE A 42 12.47 -38.96 -9.23
C PHE A 42 13.53 -38.77 -8.14
N TYR A 43 13.13 -38.62 -6.88
CA TYR A 43 14.06 -38.48 -5.78
C TYR A 43 13.95 -39.65 -4.83
N THR A 44 15.10 -40.14 -4.38
CA THR A 44 15.14 -41.00 -3.19
C THR A 44 14.90 -40.09 -2.00
N VAL A 45 13.75 -40.23 -1.35
CA VAL A 45 13.43 -39.50 -0.12
C VAL A 45 14.03 -40.29 1.03
N ASN A 46 15.17 -39.82 1.52
CA ASN A 46 15.77 -40.34 2.74
C ASN A 46 15.32 -39.47 3.90
N VAL A 47 14.43 -40.01 4.74
CA VAL A 47 14.19 -39.45 6.07
C VAL A 47 15.32 -39.94 6.95
N LEU A 48 16.30 -39.08 7.22
CA LEU A 48 17.39 -39.37 8.15
C LEU A 48 16.85 -39.30 9.57
N ASP A 49 16.34 -40.43 10.04
CA ASP A 49 15.78 -40.57 11.36
C ASP A 49 16.78 -41.30 12.27
N GLY A 50 17.68 -40.53 12.89
CA GLY A 50 18.61 -41.06 13.90
C GLY A 50 17.98 -41.26 15.28
N VAL A 51 16.76 -40.76 15.49
CA VAL A 51 16.14 -40.62 16.82
C VAL A 51 15.09 -41.70 17.05
N THR A 52 14.23 -41.98 16.08
CA THR A 52 13.20 -43.04 16.19
C THR A 52 13.80 -44.42 16.38
N PRO A 53 14.83 -44.87 15.64
CA PRO A 53 15.44 -46.17 15.91
C PRO A 53 15.96 -46.28 17.34
N ARG A 54 16.54 -45.20 17.88
CA ARG A 54 17.01 -45.13 19.27
C ARG A 54 15.86 -45.12 20.27
N LEU A 55 14.77 -44.40 20.01
CA LEU A 55 13.57 -44.37 20.86
C LEU A 55 12.82 -45.71 20.87
N VAL A 56 12.70 -46.36 19.70
CA VAL A 56 12.10 -47.70 19.55
C VAL A 56 12.94 -48.74 20.30
N GLN A 57 14.27 -48.66 20.21
CA GLN A 57 15.17 -49.49 21.01
C GLN A 57 15.11 -49.19 22.51
N LYS A 58 15.02 -47.92 22.90
CA LYS A 58 14.99 -47.49 24.31
C LYS A 58 13.65 -47.82 24.99
N HIS A 59 12.56 -47.88 24.23
CA HIS A 59 11.22 -48.11 24.75
C HIS A 59 10.47 -49.19 23.94
N PRO A 60 10.95 -50.43 23.89
CA PRO A 60 10.45 -51.46 22.96
C PRO A 60 8.98 -51.87 23.16
N ASP A 61 8.49 -51.71 24.39
CA ASP A 61 7.12 -52.05 24.79
C ASP A 61 6.18 -50.85 24.81
N ALA A 62 6.72 -49.63 24.65
CA ALA A 62 5.89 -48.45 24.57
C ALA A 62 5.01 -48.52 23.30
N TRP A 63 3.76 -48.11 23.44
CA TRP A 63 2.78 -48.22 22.37
C TRP A 63 3.22 -47.52 21.06
N PHE A 64 3.94 -46.39 21.16
CA PHE A 64 4.51 -45.70 20.00
C PHE A 64 5.58 -46.54 19.29
N SER A 65 6.38 -47.29 20.04
CA SER A 65 7.39 -48.19 19.49
C SER A 65 6.74 -49.37 18.78
N GLN A 66 5.65 -49.91 19.33
CA GLN A 66 4.87 -50.97 18.68
C GLN A 66 4.26 -50.50 17.35
N ALA A 67 3.78 -49.25 17.28
CA ALA A 67 3.23 -48.64 16.06
C ALA A 67 4.31 -48.29 15.02
N LEU A 68 5.52 -47.95 15.46
CA LEU A 68 6.68 -47.55 14.63
C LEU A 68 7.61 -48.71 14.26
N ARG A 69 7.27 -49.98 14.61
CA ARG A 69 8.08 -51.19 14.31
C ARG A 69 8.41 -51.39 12.83
N LYS A 70 7.69 -50.75 11.91
CA LYS A 70 8.15 -50.62 10.52
C LYS A 70 9.02 -49.38 10.43
N PRO A 71 10.35 -49.49 10.21
CA PRO A 71 11.14 -48.33 9.82
C PRO A 71 10.40 -47.62 8.67
N LEU A 72 10.42 -46.29 8.65
CA LEU A 72 9.99 -45.52 7.48
C LEU A 72 10.86 -46.00 6.31
N ALA A 73 10.38 -47.03 5.63
CA ALA A 73 11.22 -47.86 4.78
C ALA A 73 11.73 -47.01 3.62
N LEU A 74 12.91 -47.37 3.13
CA LEU A 74 13.47 -46.80 1.92
C LEU A 74 12.51 -47.12 0.76
N PHE A 75 11.83 -46.11 0.21
CA PHE A 75 10.95 -46.31 -0.95
C PHE A 75 11.63 -45.77 -2.21
N LYS A 76 11.84 -46.64 -3.20
CA LYS A 76 12.14 -46.23 -4.58
C LYS A 76 10.82 -46.02 -5.31
N ILE A 77 10.61 -44.84 -5.86
CA ILE A 77 9.46 -44.50 -6.71
C ILE A 77 10.00 -43.86 -7.99
N ALA A 78 9.34 -44.14 -9.12
CA ALA A 78 9.93 -44.07 -10.46
C ALA A 78 9.30 -43.04 -11.41
N SER A 79 8.28 -42.27 -11.02
CA SER A 79 7.73 -41.18 -11.86
C SER A 79 6.88 -40.15 -11.10
N VAL A 80 6.88 -38.90 -11.56
CA VAL A 80 5.83 -37.90 -11.24
C VAL A 80 4.54 -38.45 -11.84
N LEU A 81 3.48 -38.63 -11.04
CA LEU A 81 2.17 -38.94 -11.61
C LEU A 81 1.66 -37.66 -12.30
N PRO A 82 1.50 -37.66 -13.64
CA PRO A 82 0.93 -36.52 -14.38
C PRO A 82 -0.51 -36.18 -13.95
N GLU A 83 -1.10 -37.00 -13.10
CA GLU A 83 -2.48 -36.92 -12.60
C GLU A 83 -2.65 -35.85 -11.50
N LEU A 84 -1.57 -35.43 -10.83
CA LEU A 84 -1.64 -34.51 -9.66
C LEU A 84 -1.26 -33.07 -9.97
N VAL A 85 -0.70 -32.81 -11.15
CA VAL A 85 -0.41 -31.47 -11.65
C VAL A 85 -0.94 -31.38 -13.08
N SER A 86 -1.43 -30.20 -13.49
CA SER A 86 -1.94 -30.06 -14.85
C SER A 86 -0.88 -30.48 -15.89
N PRO A 87 -1.27 -31.05 -17.04
CA PRO A 87 -0.33 -31.42 -18.11
C PRO A 87 0.60 -30.26 -18.50
N TYR A 88 0.06 -29.04 -18.41
CA TYR A 88 0.80 -27.82 -18.62
C TYR A 88 1.94 -27.62 -17.61
N ILE A 89 1.66 -27.74 -16.31
CA ILE A 89 2.68 -27.59 -15.25
C ILE A 89 3.74 -28.68 -15.41
N ALA A 90 3.33 -29.94 -15.59
CA ALA A 90 4.25 -31.05 -15.81
C ALA A 90 5.20 -30.79 -16.98
N GLY A 91 4.65 -30.43 -18.15
CA GLY A 91 5.44 -30.11 -19.33
C GLY A 91 6.36 -28.90 -19.13
N LYS A 92 5.96 -27.92 -18.31
CA LYS A 92 6.80 -26.77 -18.00
C LYS A 92 7.95 -27.14 -17.05
N LEU A 93 7.71 -27.99 -16.06
CA LEU A 93 8.74 -28.48 -15.15
C LEU A 93 9.80 -29.29 -15.90
N HIS A 94 9.39 -30.14 -16.85
CA HIS A 94 10.32 -30.81 -17.76
C HIS A 94 11.17 -29.81 -18.54
N LYS A 95 10.55 -28.82 -19.19
CA LYS A 95 11.29 -27.77 -19.93
C LYS A 95 12.25 -26.95 -19.05
N VAL A 96 11.91 -26.73 -17.78
CA VAL A 96 12.79 -26.00 -16.85
C VAL A 96 14.01 -26.87 -16.53
N LYS A 97 13.79 -28.14 -16.21
CA LYS A 97 14.84 -29.14 -15.99
C LYS A 97 15.75 -29.34 -17.21
N ASP A 98 15.17 -29.45 -18.40
CA ASP A 98 15.93 -29.60 -19.66
C ASP A 98 16.78 -28.36 -19.98
N SER A 99 16.40 -27.20 -19.43
CA SER A 99 17.17 -25.96 -19.53
C SER A 99 18.18 -25.78 -18.38
N GLU A 100 18.46 -26.85 -17.63
CA GLU A 100 19.36 -26.87 -16.46
C GLU A 100 19.01 -25.85 -15.37
N ARG A 101 17.74 -25.41 -15.34
CA ARG A 101 17.24 -24.50 -14.31
C ARG A 101 16.66 -25.25 -13.13
N SER A 102 16.85 -24.68 -11.96
CA SER A 102 16.32 -25.13 -10.70
C SER A 102 14.81 -24.91 -10.63
N VAL A 103 14.14 -25.90 -10.04
CA VAL A 103 12.73 -25.84 -9.66
C VAL A 103 12.69 -26.10 -8.18
N GLU A 104 12.12 -25.17 -7.42
CA GLU A 104 11.74 -25.40 -6.05
C GLU A 104 10.28 -25.81 -5.99
N CYS A 105 9.94 -26.65 -5.02
CA CYS A 105 8.60 -27.17 -4.89
C CYS A 105 8.20 -27.20 -3.43
N ARG A 106 7.12 -26.50 -3.10
CA ARG A 106 6.59 -26.42 -1.73
C ARG A 106 5.27 -27.16 -1.63
N LEU A 107 5.07 -27.87 -0.53
CA LEU A 107 3.75 -28.43 -0.20
C LEU A 107 2.92 -27.38 0.52
N VAL A 108 1.66 -27.24 0.10
CA VAL A 108 0.70 -26.30 0.68
C VAL A 108 -0.35 -27.09 1.43
N PHE A 109 -0.54 -26.78 2.70
CA PHE A 109 -1.53 -27.43 3.56
C PHE A 109 -2.61 -26.42 3.93
N SER A 110 -3.88 -26.75 3.69
CA SER A 110 -5.00 -25.86 3.96
C SER A 110 -6.28 -26.64 4.27
N GLY A 111 -6.56 -26.84 5.56
CA GLY A 111 -7.67 -27.70 5.97
C GLY A 111 -7.47 -29.10 5.40
N ASP A 112 -8.42 -29.54 4.57
CA ASP A 112 -8.37 -30.84 3.89
C ASP A 112 -7.63 -30.81 2.53
N HIS A 113 -7.11 -29.65 2.13
CA HIS A 113 -6.34 -29.50 0.89
C HIS A 113 -4.84 -29.72 1.12
N VAL A 114 -4.24 -30.55 0.27
CA VAL A 114 -2.78 -30.70 0.16
C VAL A 114 -2.39 -30.45 -1.30
N GLY A 115 -1.79 -29.29 -1.54
CA GLY A 115 -1.36 -28.84 -2.85
C GLY A 115 0.14 -28.93 -3.06
N LEU A 116 0.56 -28.89 -4.33
CA LEU A 116 1.94 -28.63 -4.69
C LEU A 116 2.05 -27.25 -5.34
N LEU A 117 3.00 -26.45 -4.85
CA LEU A 117 3.36 -25.15 -5.38
C LEU A 117 4.77 -25.18 -5.99
N PRO A 118 4.92 -25.56 -7.28
CA PRO A 118 6.18 -25.42 -7.98
C PRO A 118 6.52 -23.96 -8.21
N SER A 119 7.79 -23.61 -8.05
CA SER A 119 8.35 -22.30 -8.36
C SER A 119 9.65 -22.41 -9.16
N TYR A 120 9.91 -21.43 -10.00
CA TYR A 120 11.16 -21.32 -10.76
C TYR A 120 11.41 -19.87 -11.17
N ARG A 121 12.68 -19.55 -11.42
CA ARG A 121 13.13 -18.23 -11.86
C ARG A 121 13.18 -18.14 -13.40
N SER A 122 13.09 -16.92 -13.95
CA SER A 122 13.26 -16.70 -15.40
C SER A 122 14.64 -17.15 -15.90
N LYS A 123 15.68 -16.98 -15.07
CA LYS A 123 17.06 -17.48 -15.21
C LYS A 123 17.64 -17.85 -13.84
N ASP A 124 18.72 -18.63 -13.83
CA ASP A 124 19.38 -19.09 -12.59
C ASP A 124 20.63 -18.29 -12.24
N GLU A 125 21.00 -17.35 -13.10
CA GLU A 125 22.09 -16.41 -12.88
C GLU A 125 21.73 -15.40 -11.76
N PRO A 126 22.75 -14.81 -11.09
CA PRO A 126 22.55 -13.66 -10.24
C PRO A 126 21.77 -12.56 -10.97
N ALA A 127 20.78 -11.97 -10.29
CA ALA A 127 20.02 -10.85 -10.84
C ALA A 127 20.84 -9.56 -10.81
N ALA A 128 20.64 -8.70 -11.79
CA ALA A 128 21.16 -7.35 -11.75
C ALA A 128 20.32 -6.48 -10.79
N TYR A 129 20.99 -5.73 -9.91
CA TYR A 129 20.36 -4.70 -9.09
C TYR A 129 20.60 -3.33 -9.76
N LEU A 130 19.63 -2.87 -10.55
CA LEU A 130 19.71 -1.59 -11.28
C LEU A 130 18.67 -0.56 -10.82
N ASN A 131 17.69 -1.02 -10.04
CA ASN A 131 16.68 -0.19 -9.40
C ASN A 131 17.33 0.93 -8.57
N CYS A 132 16.82 2.16 -8.71
CA CYS A 132 17.32 3.35 -8.00
C CYS A 132 18.81 3.67 -8.22
N ILE A 133 19.45 3.07 -9.22
CA ILE A 133 20.86 3.31 -9.59
C ILE A 133 20.96 3.97 -10.97
N VAL A 134 20.15 3.51 -11.92
CA VAL A 134 20.21 4.01 -13.30
C VAL A 134 19.47 5.34 -13.40
N MET A 135 20.18 6.37 -13.85
CA MET A 135 19.61 7.71 -14.08
C MET A 135 18.80 7.77 -15.38
N TRP A 136 17.77 8.62 -15.38
CA TRP A 136 17.06 8.99 -16.59
C TRP A 136 18.02 9.64 -17.63
N PRO A 137 17.82 9.41 -18.94
CA PRO A 137 18.67 10.01 -19.97
C PRO A 137 18.72 11.54 -19.86
N GLY A 138 19.93 12.11 -19.91
CA GLY A 138 20.14 13.55 -19.84
C GLY A 138 19.95 14.18 -18.45
N LYS A 139 19.75 13.36 -17.41
CA LYS A 139 19.68 13.82 -16.02
C LYS A 139 21.00 13.61 -15.31
N THR A 140 21.30 14.53 -14.39
CA THR A 140 22.53 14.55 -13.59
C THR A 140 22.25 14.61 -12.09
N ASP A 141 21.00 14.84 -11.70
CA ASP A 141 20.59 14.84 -10.30
C ASP A 141 20.42 13.40 -9.80
N LYS A 142 20.86 13.14 -8.56
CA LYS A 142 20.74 11.82 -7.94
C LYS A 142 19.29 11.41 -7.70
N ASP A 143 18.38 12.38 -7.63
CA ASP A 143 16.95 12.12 -7.46
C ASP A 143 16.26 11.73 -8.78
N ASP A 144 16.93 11.92 -9.93
CA ASP A 144 16.44 11.58 -11.25
C ASP A 144 16.82 10.14 -11.66
N VAL A 145 16.53 9.17 -10.80
CA VAL A 145 16.74 7.73 -11.06
C VAL A 145 15.48 6.99 -11.49
N ILE A 146 15.65 5.89 -12.21
CA ILE A 146 14.58 4.93 -12.50
C ILE A 146 14.34 4.12 -11.22
N ALA A 147 13.24 4.40 -10.54
CA ALA A 147 12.88 3.79 -9.27
C ALA A 147 11.97 2.56 -9.44
N CYS A 148 11.75 1.85 -8.34
CA CYS A 148 11.00 0.59 -8.32
C CYS A 148 9.60 0.74 -8.89
N ARG A 149 8.91 1.83 -8.55
CA ARG A 149 7.58 2.18 -9.09
C ARG A 149 7.55 2.32 -10.61
N ASN A 150 8.64 2.81 -11.22
CA ASN A 150 8.72 2.99 -12.67
C ASN A 150 8.88 1.62 -13.35
N LEU A 151 9.80 0.79 -12.84
CA LEU A 151 10.06 -0.57 -13.34
C LEU A 151 8.86 -1.50 -13.16
N ALA A 152 8.26 -1.50 -11.96
CA ALA A 152 7.08 -2.29 -11.67
C ALA A 152 5.90 -1.88 -12.57
N GLN A 153 5.64 -0.58 -12.74
CA GLN A 153 4.59 -0.13 -13.65
C GLN A 153 4.87 -0.56 -15.09
N ALA A 154 6.08 -0.36 -15.60
CA ALA A 154 6.48 -0.77 -16.94
C ALA A 154 6.32 -2.30 -17.16
N TYR A 155 6.70 -3.11 -16.17
CA TYR A 155 6.46 -4.56 -16.22
C TYR A 155 4.95 -4.89 -16.31
N THR A 156 4.13 -4.22 -15.50
CA THR A 156 2.66 -4.37 -15.48
C THR A 156 2.02 -3.89 -16.79
N ASP A 157 2.59 -2.88 -17.44
CA ASP A 157 2.17 -2.30 -18.73
C ASP A 157 2.75 -3.00 -19.96
N ARG A 158 3.50 -4.10 -19.75
CA ARG A 158 4.06 -4.96 -20.80
C ARG A 158 5.20 -4.33 -21.61
N THR A 159 5.85 -3.28 -21.13
CA THR A 159 6.95 -2.64 -21.87
C THR A 159 8.27 -3.40 -21.77
N PHE A 160 8.48 -4.24 -20.75
CA PHE A 160 9.60 -5.20 -20.71
C PHE A 160 9.28 -6.46 -19.87
N GLY A 161 10.24 -7.40 -19.79
CA GLY A 161 10.27 -8.49 -18.79
C GLY A 161 9.27 -9.65 -18.99
N ARG A 162 8.55 -9.72 -20.12
CA ARG A 162 7.52 -10.76 -20.37
C ARG A 162 8.03 -12.07 -20.98
N GLY A 163 9.33 -12.20 -21.22
CA GLY A 163 9.99 -13.43 -21.68
C GLY A 163 11.51 -13.40 -21.49
N LYS A 164 12.19 -14.55 -21.68
CA LYS A 164 13.65 -14.65 -21.53
C LYS A 164 14.41 -13.60 -22.36
N SER A 165 14.01 -13.38 -23.61
CA SER A 165 14.64 -12.40 -24.49
C SER A 165 14.42 -10.95 -24.08
N SER A 166 13.35 -10.65 -23.35
CA SER A 166 13.05 -9.27 -22.92
C SER A 166 13.91 -8.81 -21.73
N PHE A 167 14.44 -9.72 -20.91
CA PHE A 167 15.32 -9.33 -19.81
C PHE A 167 16.73 -8.98 -20.27
N LEU A 168 17.16 -9.49 -21.44
CA LEU A 168 18.41 -9.05 -22.08
C LEU A 168 18.42 -7.56 -22.45
N GLN A 169 17.26 -6.90 -22.41
CA GLN A 169 17.11 -5.47 -22.68
C GLN A 169 17.27 -4.61 -21.41
N VAL A 170 17.32 -5.22 -20.22
CA VAL A 170 17.42 -4.52 -18.92
C VAL A 170 18.51 -5.10 -18.01
N ASP A 171 19.42 -5.91 -18.55
CA ASP A 171 20.47 -6.60 -17.77
C ASP A 171 21.70 -5.72 -17.43
N SER A 172 21.70 -4.46 -17.85
CA SER A 172 22.81 -3.52 -17.64
C SER A 172 22.33 -2.07 -17.61
N PRO A 173 23.07 -1.16 -16.94
CA PRO A 173 22.68 0.25 -16.83
C PRO A 173 22.39 0.91 -18.18
N PHE A 174 23.27 0.70 -19.17
CA PHE A 174 23.13 1.28 -20.51
C PHE A 174 21.86 0.81 -21.21
N LYS A 175 21.53 -0.49 -21.13
CA LYS A 175 20.34 -1.03 -21.80
C LYS A 175 19.05 -0.59 -21.10
N LEU A 176 19.03 -0.55 -19.77
CA LEU A 176 17.89 -0.02 -19.03
C LEU A 176 17.65 1.46 -19.36
N GLN A 177 18.72 2.26 -19.44
CA GLN A 177 18.62 3.67 -19.85
C GLN A 177 18.11 3.82 -21.30
N ALA A 178 18.51 2.93 -22.21
CA ALA A 178 18.00 2.91 -23.58
C ALA A 178 16.49 2.60 -23.66
N LEU A 179 15.92 1.91 -22.66
CA LEU A 179 14.48 1.65 -22.55
C LEU A 179 13.69 2.75 -21.83
N ALA A 180 14.35 3.78 -21.30
CA ALA A 180 13.71 4.82 -20.50
C ALA A 180 12.47 5.44 -21.17
N ALA A 181 12.48 5.66 -22.49
CA ALA A 181 11.33 6.21 -23.21
C ALA A 181 10.04 5.36 -23.10
N GLN A 182 10.16 4.07 -22.79
CA GLN A 182 9.04 3.14 -22.62
C GLN A 182 8.65 2.96 -21.14
N ILE A 183 9.47 3.45 -20.21
CA ILE A 183 9.24 3.36 -18.78
C ILE A 183 8.51 4.64 -18.34
N PRO A 184 7.38 4.55 -17.64
CA PRO A 184 6.68 5.74 -17.17
C PRO A 184 7.51 6.45 -16.09
N ASP A 185 7.81 7.72 -16.32
CA ASP A 185 8.40 8.60 -15.33
C ASP A 185 7.39 8.95 -14.21
N ASP A 186 7.85 9.64 -13.18
CA ASP A 186 6.99 10.02 -12.05
C ASP A 186 5.86 10.97 -12.41
N LYS A 187 6.05 11.79 -13.44
CA LYS A 187 5.00 12.68 -13.91
C LYS A 187 3.85 11.87 -14.50
N LYS A 188 4.16 10.92 -15.38
CA LYS A 188 3.19 10.01 -15.99
C LYS A 188 2.52 9.11 -14.95
N LEU A 189 3.26 8.60 -13.97
CA LEU A 189 2.68 7.84 -12.86
C LEU A 189 1.66 8.69 -12.07
N ARG A 190 2.00 9.94 -11.74
CA ARG A 190 1.07 10.86 -11.07
C ARG A 190 -0.15 11.17 -11.92
N GLU A 191 -0.01 11.28 -13.24
CA GLU A 191 -1.13 11.48 -14.16
C GLU A 191 -2.08 10.28 -14.18
N ILE A 192 -1.55 9.05 -14.22
CA ILE A 192 -2.35 7.82 -14.10
C ILE A 192 -3.11 7.80 -12.77
N GLU A 193 -2.42 8.11 -11.67
CA GLU A 193 -3.03 8.10 -10.34
C GLU A 193 -4.13 9.16 -10.15
N LYS A 194 -4.09 10.26 -10.92
CA LYS A 194 -5.13 11.30 -10.93
C LYS A 194 -6.42 10.87 -11.62
N GLN A 195 -6.40 9.80 -12.43
CA GLN A 195 -7.58 9.36 -13.20
C GLN A 195 -8.67 8.73 -12.32
N GLY A 196 -8.33 8.28 -11.11
CA GLY A 196 -9.28 7.62 -10.23
C GLY A 196 -8.58 6.76 -9.18
N GLN A 197 -9.28 5.76 -8.69
CA GLN A 197 -8.79 4.73 -7.78
C GLN A 197 -8.75 3.38 -8.51
N SER A 198 -7.93 2.44 -8.05
CA SER A 198 -7.85 1.12 -8.68
C SER A 198 -9.18 0.38 -8.57
N ASP A 199 -9.65 -0.21 -9.67
CA ASP A 199 -10.91 -0.97 -9.72
C ASP A 199 -10.88 -2.22 -8.82
N GLU A 200 -9.69 -2.73 -8.51
CA GLU A 200 -9.46 -3.83 -7.58
C GLU A 200 -8.32 -3.48 -6.63
N ALA A 201 -8.53 -3.70 -5.33
CA ALA A 201 -7.50 -3.52 -4.32
C ALA A 201 -7.61 -4.53 -3.18
N TYR A 202 -6.48 -5.13 -2.82
CA TYR A 202 -6.38 -6.14 -1.79
C TYR A 202 -5.34 -5.65 -0.77
N TYR A 203 -5.82 -5.14 0.35
CA TYR A 203 -5.01 -4.67 1.47
C TYR A 203 -4.73 -5.82 2.41
N PHE A 204 -3.49 -5.99 2.84
CA PHE A 204 -3.11 -7.13 3.66
C PHE A 204 -2.09 -6.73 4.73
N SER A 205 -2.26 -7.29 5.92
CA SER A 205 -1.16 -7.44 6.86
C SER A 205 -0.21 -8.52 6.34
N ILE A 206 1.07 -8.43 6.69
CA ILE A 206 2.12 -9.30 6.17
C ILE A 206 1.83 -10.80 6.40
N ASP A 207 1.17 -11.13 7.51
CA ASP A 207 0.81 -12.50 7.89
C ASP A 207 -0.46 -13.01 7.16
N CYS A 208 -1.14 -12.15 6.41
CA CYS A 208 -2.36 -12.44 5.65
C CYS A 208 -2.19 -12.21 4.13
N ILE A 209 -0.96 -12.03 3.65
CA ILE A 209 -0.67 -11.84 2.22
C ILE A 209 -1.20 -13.00 1.37
N GLN A 210 -1.07 -14.22 1.87
CA GLN A 210 -1.49 -15.41 1.16
C GLN A 210 -3.01 -15.46 0.96
N ASP A 211 -3.78 -14.91 1.89
CA ASP A 211 -5.25 -14.81 1.79
C ASP A 211 -5.65 -13.80 0.71
N ALA A 212 -4.91 -12.69 0.60
CA ALA A 212 -5.11 -11.72 -0.46
C ALA A 212 -4.80 -12.31 -1.85
N ILE A 213 -3.70 -13.07 -1.98
CA ILE A 213 -3.32 -13.72 -3.24
C ILE A 213 -4.29 -14.85 -3.60
N GLU A 214 -4.77 -15.62 -2.62
CA GLU A 214 -5.84 -16.61 -2.80
C GLU A 214 -7.10 -15.95 -3.33
N LYS A 215 -7.54 -14.83 -2.74
CA LYS A 215 -8.73 -14.11 -3.22
C LYS A 215 -8.60 -13.67 -4.67
N ILE A 216 -7.42 -13.16 -5.06
CA ILE A 216 -7.13 -12.80 -6.45
C ILE A 216 -7.16 -14.04 -7.35
N ALA A 217 -6.52 -15.13 -6.91
CA ALA A 217 -6.47 -16.38 -7.66
C ALA A 217 -7.87 -16.99 -7.87
N GLU A 218 -8.75 -16.94 -6.87
CA GLU A 218 -10.14 -17.38 -6.94
C GLU A 218 -10.92 -16.56 -7.96
N LYS A 219 -10.87 -15.22 -7.84
CA LYS A 219 -11.60 -14.30 -8.73
C LYS A 219 -11.20 -14.48 -10.19
N HIS A 220 -9.90 -14.67 -10.44
CA HIS A 220 -9.34 -14.76 -11.78
C HIS A 220 -9.08 -16.21 -12.24
N TRP A 221 -9.60 -17.21 -11.52
CA TRP A 221 -9.37 -18.62 -11.84
C TRP A 221 -9.93 -19.03 -13.20
N ASN A 222 -11.09 -18.47 -13.55
CA ASN A 222 -11.86 -18.82 -14.74
C ASN A 222 -11.66 -17.85 -15.93
N MET A 223 -10.59 -17.04 -15.91
CA MET A 223 -10.12 -16.32 -17.10
C MET A 223 -9.93 -17.30 -18.27
N ARG A 224 -9.99 -16.81 -19.52
CA ARG A 224 -9.72 -17.65 -20.70
C ARG A 224 -8.26 -18.02 -20.76
N VAL A 225 -7.94 -19.21 -21.29
CA VAL A 225 -6.54 -19.63 -21.47
C VAL A 225 -5.77 -18.59 -22.29
N GLY A 226 -4.65 -18.13 -21.77
CA GLY A 226 -3.83 -17.08 -22.38
C GLY A 226 -4.10 -15.67 -21.85
N GLU A 227 -5.26 -15.41 -21.24
CA GLU A 227 -5.54 -14.15 -20.55
C GLU A 227 -4.65 -13.96 -19.32
N GLU A 228 -4.42 -12.70 -18.99
CA GLU A 228 -3.62 -12.32 -17.83
C GLU A 228 -4.14 -11.02 -17.19
N LYS A 229 -4.06 -10.97 -15.86
CA LYS A 229 -4.32 -9.80 -15.05
C LYS A 229 -3.03 -9.42 -14.32
N CYS A 230 -2.70 -8.14 -14.33
CA CYS A 230 -1.48 -7.63 -13.72
C CYS A 230 -1.86 -6.63 -12.62
N PHE A 231 -1.10 -6.65 -11.54
CA PHE A 231 -1.30 -5.83 -10.35
C PHE A 231 0.01 -5.19 -9.94
N MET A 232 -0.09 -3.97 -9.42
CA MET A 232 0.96 -3.35 -8.63
C MET A 232 0.91 -3.91 -7.22
N PHE A 233 2.02 -4.47 -6.77
CA PHE A 233 2.21 -4.91 -5.40
C PHE A 233 3.01 -3.83 -4.67
N ARG A 234 2.48 -3.28 -3.58
CA ARG A 234 3.16 -2.24 -2.80
C ARG A 234 3.41 -2.73 -1.38
N ALA A 235 4.68 -2.71 -0.98
CA ALA A 235 5.14 -2.90 0.39
C ALA A 235 5.81 -1.60 0.80
N SER A 236 5.14 -0.83 1.65
CA SER A 236 5.62 0.48 2.08
C SER A 236 5.99 1.43 0.91
N ASP A 237 7.24 1.91 0.84
CA ASP A 237 7.76 2.76 -0.25
C ASP A 237 8.27 1.95 -1.47
N HIS A 238 8.32 0.61 -1.38
CA HIS A 238 8.70 -0.26 -2.49
C HIS A 238 7.50 -0.71 -3.33
N ALA A 239 7.70 -0.76 -4.65
CA ALA A 239 6.69 -1.17 -5.61
C ALA A 239 7.23 -2.30 -6.47
N MET A 240 6.41 -3.34 -6.61
CA MET A 240 6.68 -4.59 -7.31
C MET A 240 5.47 -4.91 -8.21
N SER A 241 5.55 -5.99 -8.98
CA SER A 241 4.45 -6.41 -9.85
C SER A 241 4.07 -7.86 -9.62
N LEU A 242 2.77 -8.11 -9.60
CA LEU A 242 2.19 -9.44 -9.51
C LEU A 242 1.33 -9.70 -10.75
N ARG A 243 1.64 -10.75 -11.50
CA ARG A 243 0.93 -11.11 -12.73
C ARG A 243 0.31 -12.49 -12.61
N PHE A 244 -1.00 -12.58 -12.84
CA PHE A 244 -1.75 -13.81 -12.95
C PHE A 244 -1.98 -14.13 -14.42
N LYS A 245 -1.58 -15.31 -14.88
CA LYS A 245 -1.76 -15.74 -16.28
C LYS A 245 -2.41 -17.10 -16.34
N LYS A 246 -3.58 -17.18 -16.98
CA LYS A 246 -4.33 -18.43 -17.10
C LYS A 246 -3.64 -19.38 -18.06
N GLN A 247 -3.57 -20.65 -17.67
CA GLN A 247 -3.16 -21.77 -18.51
C GLN A 247 -4.20 -22.89 -18.40
N GLU A 248 -4.07 -23.91 -19.24
CA GLU A 248 -4.95 -25.08 -19.16
C GLU A 248 -4.82 -25.76 -17.79
N GLY A 249 -5.95 -25.91 -17.08
CA GLY A 249 -6.03 -26.52 -15.75
C GLY A 249 -5.18 -25.85 -14.66
N SER A 250 -4.68 -24.63 -14.87
CA SER A 250 -3.77 -23.99 -13.91
C SER A 250 -3.73 -22.47 -14.04
N LEU A 251 -3.19 -21.80 -13.01
CA LEU A 251 -2.94 -20.37 -12.99
C LEU A 251 -1.47 -20.12 -12.66
N LYS A 252 -0.79 -19.30 -13.46
CA LYS A 252 0.56 -18.85 -13.11
C LYS A 252 0.50 -17.57 -12.32
N VAL A 253 1.21 -17.52 -11.21
CA VAL A 253 1.52 -16.29 -10.50
C VAL A 253 2.97 -15.92 -10.81
N ILE A 254 3.21 -14.71 -11.29
CA ILE A 254 4.54 -14.27 -11.70
C ILE A 254 4.83 -12.98 -10.94
N PHE A 255 5.83 -13.06 -10.07
CA PHE A 255 6.23 -11.99 -9.18
C PHE A 255 7.51 -11.34 -9.70
N TYR A 256 7.46 -10.04 -9.91
CA TYR A 256 8.58 -9.23 -10.36
C TYR A 256 8.93 -8.21 -9.29
N ASP A 257 10.15 -8.33 -8.77
CA ASP A 257 10.73 -7.39 -7.83
C ASP A 257 11.81 -6.57 -8.57
N PRO A 258 11.67 -5.23 -8.65
CA PRO A 258 12.67 -4.37 -9.27
C PRO A 258 14.08 -4.47 -8.70
N ASN A 259 14.26 -4.90 -7.44
CA ASN A 259 15.60 -5.14 -6.88
C ASN A 259 16.30 -6.33 -7.59
N LEU A 260 15.53 -7.24 -8.17
CA LEU A 260 15.99 -8.29 -9.06
C LEU A 260 15.67 -7.90 -10.51
N THR A 261 16.24 -6.78 -10.98
CA THR A 261 15.74 -6.00 -12.13
C THR A 261 15.50 -6.82 -13.41
N ASP A 262 16.34 -7.82 -13.68
CA ASP A 262 16.29 -8.66 -14.89
C ASP A 262 15.79 -10.09 -14.62
N LEU A 263 15.07 -10.29 -13.53
CA LEU A 263 14.60 -11.58 -13.04
C LEU A 263 13.14 -11.51 -12.59
N HIS A 264 12.40 -12.60 -12.77
CA HIS A 264 11.14 -12.80 -12.06
C HIS A 264 11.04 -14.23 -11.51
N CYS A 265 10.19 -14.40 -10.50
CA CYS A 265 9.81 -15.70 -9.96
C CYS A 265 8.43 -16.09 -10.50
N THR A 266 8.28 -17.35 -10.93
CA THR A 266 7.00 -17.91 -11.36
C THR A 266 6.58 -19.01 -10.42
N TYR A 267 5.32 -19.01 -10.02
CA TYR A 267 4.66 -20.02 -9.20
C TYR A 267 3.50 -20.63 -9.99
N GLY A 268 3.36 -21.95 -9.97
CA GLY A 268 2.27 -22.67 -10.63
C GLY A 268 1.18 -23.07 -9.64
N LEU A 269 -0.04 -22.59 -9.83
CA LEU A 269 -1.21 -22.98 -9.04
C LEU A 269 -2.04 -24.00 -9.82
N THR A 270 -2.37 -25.12 -9.18
CA THR A 270 -3.33 -26.13 -9.66
C THR A 270 -4.73 -25.93 -9.07
N SER A 271 -4.83 -25.18 -7.99
CA SER A 271 -6.05 -24.69 -7.34
C SER A 271 -5.82 -23.27 -6.79
N PRO A 272 -6.85 -22.41 -6.65
CA PRO A 272 -6.71 -21.15 -5.91
C PRO A 272 -6.14 -21.33 -4.50
N LEU A 273 -6.49 -22.44 -3.83
CA LEU A 273 -6.00 -22.75 -2.48
C LEU A 273 -4.48 -22.93 -2.40
N ASP A 274 -3.81 -23.25 -3.51
CA ASP A 274 -2.34 -23.35 -3.55
C ASP A 274 -1.67 -21.99 -3.27
N ALA A 275 -2.40 -20.88 -3.49
CA ALA A 275 -1.91 -19.54 -3.17
C ALA A 275 -1.61 -19.35 -1.68
N ARG A 276 -2.18 -20.17 -0.78
CA ARG A 276 -1.85 -20.17 0.65
C ARG A 276 -0.38 -20.45 0.94
N GLY A 277 0.33 -21.08 0.00
CA GLY A 277 1.78 -21.30 0.09
C GLY A 277 2.63 -20.08 -0.24
N LEU A 278 2.05 -19.02 -0.80
CA LEU A 278 2.71 -17.78 -1.20
C LEU A 278 2.80 -16.79 -0.04
N THR A 279 3.53 -17.19 1.01
CA THR A 279 3.90 -16.28 2.10
C THR A 279 4.86 -15.19 1.62
N ILE A 280 4.98 -14.10 2.38
CA ILE A 280 5.89 -13.00 2.04
C ILE A 280 7.34 -13.49 1.86
N ASP A 281 7.85 -14.33 2.77
CA ASP A 281 9.21 -14.86 2.73
C ASP A 281 9.47 -15.67 1.45
N TYR A 282 8.42 -16.31 0.94
CA TYR A 282 8.51 -17.12 -0.27
C TYR A 282 8.44 -16.29 -1.55
N LEU A 283 7.67 -15.21 -1.54
CA LEU A 283 7.63 -14.26 -2.65
C LEU A 283 8.97 -13.52 -2.78
N MET A 284 9.57 -13.13 -1.66
CA MET A 284 10.86 -12.43 -1.63
C MET A 284 12.07 -13.36 -1.81
N ALA A 285 11.83 -14.67 -1.98
CA ALA A 285 12.84 -15.67 -2.34
C ALA A 285 14.13 -15.62 -1.49
N GLY A 286 13.99 -15.35 -0.18
CA GLY A 286 15.10 -15.26 0.77
C GLY A 286 15.73 -13.87 0.94
N GLY A 287 15.18 -12.83 0.31
CA GLY A 287 15.53 -11.43 0.60
C GLY A 287 15.20 -11.05 2.05
N ASP A 288 15.91 -10.05 2.57
CA ASP A 288 15.65 -9.54 3.91
C ASP A 288 14.30 -8.81 3.91
N ILE A 289 13.34 -9.33 4.68
CA ILE A 289 12.00 -8.76 4.78
C ILE A 289 12.02 -7.31 5.26
N SER A 290 13.06 -6.91 6.00
CA SER A 290 13.24 -5.54 6.48
C SER A 290 13.58 -4.55 5.37
N GLU A 291 14.02 -5.00 4.18
CA GLU A 291 14.16 -4.13 3.01
C GLU A 291 12.80 -3.71 2.45
N TYR A 292 11.76 -4.50 2.68
CA TYR A 292 10.39 -4.27 2.17
C TYR A 292 9.46 -3.70 3.25
N PHE A 293 9.74 -4.01 4.52
CA PHE A 293 8.99 -3.57 5.69
C PHE A 293 9.98 -3.17 6.81
N PRO A 294 10.76 -2.08 6.62
CA PRO A 294 11.80 -1.65 7.55
C PRO A 294 11.24 -1.20 8.90
N ASP A 295 10.04 -0.61 8.89
CA ASP A 295 9.34 -0.23 10.11
C ASP A 295 8.46 -1.38 10.60
N LYS A 296 8.72 -1.84 11.83
CA LYS A 296 7.94 -2.90 12.48
C LYS A 296 6.48 -2.51 12.71
N SER A 297 6.15 -1.22 12.69
CA SER A 297 4.77 -0.72 12.76
C SER A 297 4.05 -0.71 11.39
N LEU A 298 4.80 -0.80 10.29
CA LEU A 298 4.28 -0.76 8.91
C LEU A 298 4.37 -2.13 8.25
N ARG A 299 3.78 -3.15 8.87
CA ARG A 299 3.80 -4.54 8.38
C ARG A 299 2.59 -4.88 7.52
N SER A 300 2.25 -3.97 6.61
CA SER A 300 1.13 -4.12 5.67
C SER A 300 1.45 -3.58 4.29
N GLY A 301 0.70 -4.08 3.30
CA GLY A 301 0.82 -3.69 1.91
C GLY A 301 -0.52 -3.65 1.18
N CYS A 302 -0.45 -3.37 -0.11
CA CYS A 302 -1.61 -3.47 -1.00
C CYS A 302 -1.25 -4.05 -2.37
N ILE A 303 -2.13 -4.88 -2.91
CA ILE A 303 -2.09 -5.34 -4.30
C ILE A 303 -3.23 -4.66 -5.05
N ASN A 304 -2.92 -3.82 -6.03
CA ASN A 304 -3.91 -3.01 -6.73
C ASN A 304 -3.80 -3.21 -8.24
N SER A 305 -4.93 -3.19 -8.94
CA SER A 305 -4.95 -3.21 -10.40
C SER A 305 -4.49 -1.86 -11.00
N ASN A 306 -4.12 -1.90 -12.28
CA ASN A 306 -3.81 -0.69 -13.07
C ASN A 306 -5.04 0.00 -13.65
N THR A 307 -6.20 -0.66 -13.63
CA THR A 307 -7.44 -0.06 -14.14
C THR A 307 -7.93 0.93 -13.11
N MET A 308 -8.08 2.19 -13.51
CA MET A 308 -8.54 3.26 -12.63
C MET A 308 -10.01 3.58 -12.94
N ILE A 309 -10.82 3.73 -11.90
CA ILE A 309 -12.21 4.18 -11.99
C ILE A 309 -12.42 5.40 -11.10
N PRO A 310 -13.28 6.38 -11.47
CA PRO A 310 -13.47 7.59 -10.66
C PRO A 310 -14.31 7.37 -9.39
N ASP A 311 -15.22 6.41 -9.44
CA ASP A 311 -16.17 6.12 -8.37
C ASP A 311 -15.65 4.99 -7.47
N ARG A 312 -15.30 5.34 -6.24
CA ARG A 312 -14.78 4.42 -5.23
C ARG A 312 -15.76 3.28 -4.93
N ASP A 313 -17.06 3.53 -4.98
CA ASP A 313 -18.05 2.55 -4.54
C ASP A 313 -18.28 1.43 -5.58
N GLN A 314 -17.72 1.60 -6.79
CA GLN A 314 -17.63 0.59 -7.84
C GLN A 314 -16.36 -0.28 -7.72
N CYS A 315 -15.42 0.08 -6.85
CA CYS A 315 -14.20 -0.70 -6.64
C CYS A 315 -14.50 -2.04 -5.95
N ASP A 316 -13.74 -3.08 -6.31
CA ASP A 316 -13.69 -4.32 -5.57
C ASP A 316 -12.51 -4.29 -4.58
N VAL A 317 -12.81 -3.92 -3.35
CA VAL A 317 -11.81 -3.76 -2.29
C VAL A 317 -11.97 -4.84 -1.24
N HIS A 318 -10.84 -5.40 -0.80
CA HIS A 318 -10.77 -6.35 0.29
C HIS A 318 -9.66 -5.98 1.27
N MET A 319 -9.88 -6.30 2.55
CA MET A 319 -8.92 -6.10 3.63
C MET A 319 -8.69 -7.44 4.35
N PHE A 320 -7.43 -7.84 4.50
CA PHE A 320 -7.01 -9.09 5.11
C PHE A 320 -6.11 -8.83 6.31
N GLY A 321 -6.52 -9.32 7.48
CA GLY A 321 -5.85 -9.06 8.75
C GLY A 321 -6.40 -7.83 9.49
N LYS A 322 -5.73 -7.46 10.58
CA LYS A 322 -6.08 -6.26 11.36
C LYS A 322 -5.51 -5.01 10.67
N PRO A 323 -6.26 -3.90 10.63
CA PRO A 323 -5.73 -2.65 10.08
C PRO A 323 -4.58 -2.13 10.96
N ASP A 324 -3.47 -1.76 10.34
CA ASP A 324 -2.33 -1.07 10.94
C ASP A 324 -2.06 0.26 10.22
N ALA A 325 -1.06 1.01 10.66
CA ALA A 325 -0.69 2.31 10.10
C ALA A 325 -0.31 2.21 8.60
N GLY A 326 0.38 1.14 8.18
CA GLY A 326 0.77 0.95 6.79
C GLY A 326 -0.42 0.68 5.88
N MET A 327 -1.36 -0.15 6.34
CA MET A 327 -2.60 -0.43 5.63
C MET A 327 -3.46 0.83 5.50
N MET A 328 -3.58 1.60 6.60
CA MET A 328 -4.28 2.88 6.63
C MET A 328 -3.65 3.89 5.65
N PHE A 329 -2.32 3.99 5.62
CA PHE A 329 -1.61 4.87 4.70
C PHE A 329 -1.93 4.51 3.25
N GLN A 330 -1.85 3.23 2.87
CA GLN A 330 -2.18 2.80 1.52
C GLN A 330 -3.66 3.02 1.21
N GLY A 331 -4.57 2.70 2.13
CA GLY A 331 -6.02 2.93 1.97
C GLY A 331 -6.36 4.39 1.69
N LEU A 332 -5.75 5.31 2.44
CA LEU A 332 -5.92 6.75 2.28
C LEU A 332 -5.30 7.26 0.97
N LYS A 333 -4.04 6.88 0.69
CA LYS A 333 -3.31 7.23 -0.53
C LYS A 333 -4.04 6.80 -1.79
N GLN A 334 -4.59 5.59 -1.80
CA GLN A 334 -5.30 5.02 -2.95
C GLN A 334 -6.77 5.46 -3.00
N GLY A 335 -7.30 6.06 -1.94
CA GLY A 335 -8.67 6.56 -1.89
C GLY A 335 -9.72 5.50 -1.58
N HIS A 336 -9.32 4.33 -1.07
CA HIS A 336 -10.24 3.24 -0.69
C HIS A 336 -10.64 3.26 0.79
N PHE A 337 -9.97 4.05 1.63
CA PHE A 337 -10.37 4.20 3.03
C PHE A 337 -11.84 4.65 3.12
N GLY A 338 -12.63 3.94 3.94
CA GLY A 338 -14.07 4.17 4.11
C GLY A 338 -14.96 3.36 3.14
N HIS A 339 -14.38 2.65 2.16
CA HIS A 339 -15.13 1.74 1.30
C HIS A 339 -15.67 0.53 2.09
N LYS A 340 -16.77 -0.12 1.65
CA LYS A 340 -17.37 -1.28 2.36
C LYS A 340 -16.38 -2.41 2.67
N GLY A 341 -15.40 -2.62 1.79
CA GLY A 341 -14.33 -3.63 1.95
C GLY A 341 -13.09 -3.18 2.72
N PHE A 342 -12.98 -1.88 3.02
CA PHE A 342 -12.00 -1.27 3.92
C PHE A 342 -12.71 -0.20 4.75
N SER A 343 -13.63 -0.66 5.59
CA SER A 343 -14.64 0.21 6.18
C SER A 343 -14.10 1.05 7.33
N LYS A 344 -14.61 2.27 7.45
CA LYS A 344 -14.38 3.13 8.62
C LYS A 344 -14.75 2.41 9.91
N SER A 345 -15.84 1.63 9.91
CA SER A 345 -16.31 0.90 11.10
C SER A 345 -15.36 -0.21 11.54
N ALA A 346 -14.70 -0.91 10.61
CA ALA A 346 -13.69 -1.91 10.97
C ALA A 346 -12.51 -1.26 11.70
N VAL A 347 -12.06 -0.10 11.21
CA VAL A 347 -10.97 0.68 11.84
C VAL A 347 -11.43 1.30 13.16
N ALA A 348 -12.65 1.83 13.23
CA ALA A 348 -13.25 2.35 14.46
C ALA A 348 -13.31 1.27 15.55
N SER A 349 -13.66 0.03 15.20
CA SER A 349 -13.61 -1.10 16.14
C SER A 349 -12.18 -1.44 16.55
N ALA A 350 -11.21 -1.37 15.63
CA ALA A 350 -9.81 -1.63 15.93
C ALA A 350 -9.22 -0.63 16.94
N ILE A 351 -9.65 0.64 16.92
CA ILE A 351 -9.17 1.67 17.85
C ILE A 351 -9.79 1.59 19.25
N GLN A 352 -10.94 0.90 19.44
CA GLN A 352 -11.66 0.91 20.73
C GLN A 352 -10.87 0.31 21.91
N GLY A 353 -9.84 -0.51 21.64
CA GLY A 353 -8.96 -1.10 22.65
C GLY A 353 -7.54 -0.51 22.73
N LEU A 354 -7.24 0.50 21.91
CA LEU A 354 -5.89 1.07 21.81
C LEU A 354 -5.68 2.21 22.82
N THR A 355 -4.45 2.36 23.29
CA THR A 355 -4.00 3.55 24.04
C THR A 355 -4.07 4.80 23.15
N SER A 356 -4.09 6.00 23.74
CA SER A 356 -4.10 7.25 22.94
C SER A 356 -2.92 7.34 21.98
N TYR A 357 -1.74 6.86 22.39
CA TYR A 357 -0.55 6.81 21.55
C TYR A 357 -0.75 5.89 20.34
N GLU A 358 -1.23 4.66 20.55
CA GLU A 358 -1.47 3.71 19.46
C GLU A 358 -2.59 4.16 18.53
N LYS A 359 -3.64 4.81 19.06
CA LYS A 359 -4.69 5.45 18.26
C LYS A 359 -4.12 6.55 17.37
N LEU A 360 -3.30 7.42 17.95
CA LEU A 360 -2.66 8.50 17.21
C LEU A 360 -1.77 7.94 16.11
N ASP A 361 -0.93 6.94 16.41
CA ASP A 361 -0.03 6.32 15.45
C ASP A 361 -0.80 5.71 14.26
N LEU A 362 -1.85 4.93 14.56
CA LEU A 362 -2.73 4.34 13.55
C LEU A 362 -3.44 5.40 12.68
N LEU A 363 -3.90 6.50 13.28
CA LEU A 363 -4.62 7.56 12.57
C LEU A 363 -3.68 8.51 11.82
N MET A 364 -2.46 8.74 12.32
CA MET A 364 -1.44 9.46 11.57
C MET A 364 -1.08 8.66 10.31
N ALA A 365 -1.02 7.33 10.43
CA ALA A 365 -0.76 6.41 9.33
C ALA A 365 0.47 6.88 8.54
N ASN A 366 1.58 7.12 9.23
CA ASN A 366 2.77 7.66 8.60
C ASN A 366 3.38 6.60 7.67
N ASN A 367 3.93 7.03 6.54
CA ASN A 367 4.86 6.18 5.81
C ASN A 367 6.25 6.21 6.47
N GLU A 368 7.20 5.47 5.90
CA GLU A 368 8.59 5.40 6.37
C GLU A 368 9.30 6.76 6.45
N ARG A 369 8.83 7.76 5.69
CA ARG A 369 9.37 9.12 5.70
C ARG A 369 8.68 10.03 6.70
N GLY A 370 7.76 9.51 7.52
CA GLY A 370 6.97 10.29 8.46
C GLY A 370 5.82 11.09 7.82
N ALA A 371 5.54 10.90 6.53
CA ALA A 371 4.47 11.61 5.85
C ALA A 371 3.11 10.97 6.19
N PRO A 372 2.13 11.73 6.75
CA PRO A 372 0.87 11.15 7.21
C PRO A 372 -0.06 10.72 6.08
N GLY A 373 -0.89 9.69 6.32
CA GLY A 373 -1.84 9.15 5.35
C GLY A 373 -2.88 10.17 4.87
N LEU A 374 -3.41 10.99 5.79
CA LEU A 374 -4.34 12.08 5.44
C LEU A 374 -3.69 13.07 4.45
N SER A 375 -2.41 13.35 4.65
CA SER A 375 -1.62 14.23 3.77
C SER A 375 -1.48 13.65 2.35
N ALA A 376 -1.25 12.34 2.25
CA ALA A 376 -1.19 11.63 0.97
C ALA A 376 -2.56 11.63 0.25
N ALA A 377 -3.66 11.46 0.98
CA ALA A 377 -5.02 11.56 0.44
C ALA A 377 -5.32 12.98 -0.10
N CYS A 378 -4.91 14.03 0.63
CA CYS A 378 -5.00 15.42 0.17
C CYS A 378 -4.24 15.65 -1.13
N GLY A 379 -2.99 15.21 -1.22
CA GLY A 379 -2.16 15.40 -2.41
C GLY A 379 -2.63 14.64 -3.66
N LYS A 380 -3.45 13.60 -3.48
CA LYS A 380 -4.03 12.79 -4.56
C LYS A 380 -5.51 13.09 -4.84
N ASN A 381 -6.05 14.16 -4.27
CA ASN A 381 -7.45 14.56 -4.41
C ASN A 381 -8.45 13.43 -4.06
N ARG A 382 -8.21 12.68 -2.98
CA ARG A 382 -9.08 11.58 -2.52
C ARG A 382 -10.20 12.07 -1.60
N VAL A 383 -11.13 12.84 -2.16
CA VAL A 383 -12.19 13.56 -1.41
C VAL A 383 -12.93 12.68 -0.40
N GLN A 384 -13.43 11.52 -0.84
CA GLN A 384 -14.25 10.66 0.02
C GLN A 384 -13.41 9.99 1.13
N ALA A 385 -12.18 9.58 0.85
CA ALA A 385 -11.27 9.04 1.86
C ALA A 385 -10.91 10.10 2.92
N VAL A 386 -10.70 11.36 2.51
CA VAL A 386 -10.52 12.48 3.44
C VAL A 386 -11.76 12.66 4.32
N ARG A 387 -12.95 12.70 3.72
CA ARG A 387 -14.22 12.86 4.46
C ARG A 387 -14.38 11.78 5.53
N ASP A 388 -14.17 10.52 5.16
CA ASP A 388 -14.31 9.39 6.08
C ASP A 388 -13.23 9.42 7.18
N MET A 389 -12.03 9.89 6.86
CA MET A 389 -10.93 10.04 7.82
C MET A 389 -11.23 11.14 8.83
N LEU A 390 -11.75 12.29 8.39
CA LEU A 390 -12.15 13.38 9.29
C LEU A 390 -13.27 12.94 10.24
N ALA A 391 -14.23 12.17 9.74
CA ALA A 391 -15.26 11.58 10.60
C ALA A 391 -14.65 10.65 11.66
N LEU A 392 -13.68 9.80 11.28
CA LEU A 392 -13.00 8.93 12.23
C LEU A 392 -12.17 9.71 13.26
N ILE A 393 -11.49 10.78 12.86
CA ILE A 393 -10.75 11.67 13.78
C ILE A 393 -11.71 12.27 14.82
N ASN A 394 -12.87 12.75 14.39
CA ASN A 394 -13.88 13.32 15.27
C ASN A 394 -14.47 12.28 16.24
N GLU A 395 -14.51 11.00 15.85
CA GLU A 395 -15.03 9.88 16.64
C GLU A 395 -13.96 9.19 17.51
N SER A 396 -12.68 9.54 17.36
CA SER A 396 -11.54 8.80 17.93
C SER A 396 -11.42 8.86 19.47
N GLY A 397 -11.98 9.91 20.07
CA GLY A 397 -11.83 10.21 21.49
C GLY A 397 -10.40 10.64 21.89
N LEU A 398 -9.58 11.06 20.92
CA LEU A 398 -8.25 11.62 21.19
C LEU A 398 -8.34 13.00 21.86
N PRO A 399 -7.33 13.39 22.68
CA PRO A 399 -7.25 14.72 23.24
C PRO A 399 -6.99 15.79 22.17
N SER A 400 -7.27 17.06 22.48
CA SER A 400 -7.20 18.17 21.51
C SER A 400 -5.83 18.29 20.83
N TRP A 401 -4.73 18.14 21.58
CA TRP A 401 -3.37 18.24 21.07
C TRP A 401 -3.03 17.15 20.03
N ASP A 402 -3.59 15.95 20.17
CA ASP A 402 -3.45 14.85 19.20
C ASP A 402 -4.30 15.08 17.95
N ILE A 403 -5.55 15.53 18.13
CA ILE A 403 -6.42 15.91 17.01
C ILE A 403 -5.79 17.04 16.19
N LYS A 404 -5.24 18.04 16.88
CA LYS A 404 -4.49 19.13 16.25
C LYS A 404 -3.30 18.61 15.44
N ARG A 405 -2.55 17.65 15.98
CA ARG A 405 -1.45 17.01 15.25
C ARG A 405 -1.93 16.27 14.01
N LEU A 406 -3.06 15.57 14.06
CA LEU A 406 -3.68 14.89 12.91
C LEU A 406 -4.10 15.88 11.81
N PHE A 407 -4.73 17.00 12.18
CA PHE A 407 -5.10 18.05 11.23
C PHE A 407 -3.89 18.76 10.62
N LYS A 408 -2.87 19.06 11.43
CA LYS A 408 -1.61 19.64 10.97
C LYS A 408 -0.93 18.67 10.00
N GLY A 409 -0.80 17.40 10.37
CA GLY A 409 -0.15 16.38 9.56
C GLY A 409 1.37 16.53 9.56
N ASP A 410 1.95 16.69 8.39
CA ASP A 410 3.39 16.80 8.16
C ASP A 410 3.92 18.15 8.72
N PRO A 411 4.96 18.15 9.57
CA PRO A 411 5.54 19.38 10.12
C PRO A 411 6.01 20.37 9.05
N GLU A 412 6.46 19.87 7.89
CA GLU A 412 6.97 20.71 6.81
C GLU A 412 5.84 21.25 5.93
N LEU A 413 4.76 20.48 5.76
CA LEU A 413 3.66 20.85 4.89
C LEU A 413 2.30 20.41 5.43
N HIS A 414 1.60 21.35 6.08
CA HIS A 414 0.31 21.06 6.69
C HIS A 414 -0.69 20.46 5.68
N ASN A 415 -1.60 19.57 6.12
CA ASN A 415 -2.58 18.93 5.24
C ASN A 415 -3.38 19.94 4.40
N LEU A 416 -3.78 21.06 5.00
CA LEU A 416 -4.48 22.15 4.31
C LEU A 416 -3.63 22.82 3.24
N LYS A 417 -2.34 23.05 3.51
CA LYS A 417 -1.38 23.60 2.53
C LYS A 417 -1.09 22.60 1.43
N ARG A 418 -1.01 21.31 1.75
CA ARG A 418 -0.89 20.25 0.73
C ARG A 418 -2.13 20.27 -0.18
N ALA A 419 -3.34 20.33 0.38
CA ALA A 419 -4.56 20.44 -0.42
C ALA A 419 -4.60 21.71 -1.31
N LEU A 420 -4.13 22.86 -0.80
CA LEU A 420 -3.96 24.10 -1.57
C LEU A 420 -2.95 23.94 -2.72
N ALA A 421 -1.78 23.36 -2.46
CA ALA A 421 -0.73 23.14 -3.46
C ALA A 421 -1.21 22.25 -4.61
N PHE A 422 -2.06 21.27 -4.32
CA PHE A 422 -2.69 20.39 -5.31
C PHE A 422 -4.05 20.89 -5.82
N ARG A 423 -4.47 22.11 -5.42
CA ARG A 423 -5.73 22.77 -5.84
C ARG A 423 -6.97 21.88 -5.64
N SER A 424 -7.01 21.09 -4.58
CA SER A 424 -8.10 20.15 -4.27
C SER A 424 -9.21 20.84 -3.49
N LEU A 425 -10.01 21.66 -4.16
CA LEU A 425 -10.98 22.59 -3.55
C LEU A 425 -11.92 21.91 -2.55
N ASP A 426 -12.52 20.78 -2.93
CA ASP A 426 -13.43 20.03 -2.06
C ASP A 426 -12.74 19.56 -0.78
N ILE A 427 -11.48 19.14 -0.87
CA ILE A 427 -10.68 18.71 0.29
C ILE A 427 -10.37 19.89 1.20
N ILE A 428 -10.07 21.06 0.63
CA ILE A 428 -9.79 22.27 1.41
C ILE A 428 -11.03 22.65 2.23
N VAL A 429 -12.21 22.65 1.60
CA VAL A 429 -13.49 22.92 2.28
C VAL A 429 -13.77 21.87 3.36
N LEU A 430 -13.56 20.59 3.06
CA LEU A 430 -13.71 19.50 4.05
C LEU A 430 -12.79 19.67 5.25
N LEU A 431 -11.53 20.05 5.05
CA LEU A 431 -10.58 20.28 6.13
C LEU A 431 -10.99 21.48 6.99
N ILE A 432 -11.37 22.61 6.37
CA ILE A 432 -11.84 23.80 7.09
C ILE A 432 -13.04 23.46 7.96
N ARG A 433 -14.05 22.83 7.37
CA ARG A 433 -15.26 22.41 8.08
C ARG A 433 -14.93 21.41 9.19
N GLY A 434 -14.11 20.40 8.89
CA GLY A 434 -13.66 19.41 9.86
C GLY A 434 -12.97 20.05 11.08
N ILE A 435 -12.15 21.08 10.88
CA ILE A 435 -11.51 21.84 11.97
C ILE A 435 -12.56 22.62 12.77
N LEU A 436 -13.45 23.36 12.09
CA LEU A 436 -14.44 24.23 12.75
C LEU A 436 -15.50 23.43 13.53
N GLU A 437 -15.94 22.28 13.00
CA GLU A 437 -16.96 21.42 13.60
C GLU A 437 -16.40 20.46 14.67
N ASN A 438 -15.07 20.28 14.76
CA ASN A 438 -14.49 19.43 15.78
C ASN A 438 -14.75 20.02 17.18
N ARG A 439 -15.39 19.22 18.04
CA ARG A 439 -15.81 19.62 19.40
C ARG A 439 -14.70 19.53 20.44
N THR A 440 -13.64 18.79 20.14
CA THR A 440 -12.49 18.63 21.04
C THR A 440 -11.49 19.78 20.88
N LEU A 441 -11.42 20.39 19.70
CA LEU A 441 -10.61 21.58 19.47
C LEU A 441 -11.30 22.82 20.05
N ASP A 442 -10.55 23.58 20.84
CA ASP A 442 -11.00 24.89 21.32
C ASP A 442 -10.80 25.99 20.25
N SER A 443 -11.22 27.22 20.55
CA SER A 443 -11.05 28.35 19.63
C SER A 443 -9.58 28.67 19.35
N HIS A 444 -8.68 28.44 20.30
CA HIS A 444 -7.25 28.68 20.11
C HIS A 444 -6.64 27.67 19.12
N ASP A 445 -6.98 26.39 19.26
CA ASP A 445 -6.54 25.35 18.35
C ASP A 445 -7.09 25.53 16.94
N LYS A 446 -8.37 25.90 16.81
CA LYS A 446 -8.97 26.21 15.51
C LYS A 446 -8.27 27.38 14.82
N LYS A 447 -7.92 28.43 15.56
CA LYS A 447 -7.12 29.54 15.05
C LYS A 447 -5.71 29.14 14.65
N ASP A 448 -5.04 28.31 15.44
CA ASP A 448 -3.69 27.85 15.09
C ASP A 448 -3.68 27.01 13.81
N LEU A 449 -4.74 26.21 13.59
CA LEU A 449 -4.86 25.38 12.38
C LEU A 449 -5.26 26.17 11.13
N LEU A 450 -6.12 27.20 11.25
CA LEU A 450 -6.65 27.98 10.13
C LEU A 450 -5.88 29.30 9.88
N GLY A 451 -5.23 29.82 10.91
CA GLY A 451 -4.53 31.08 10.90
C GLY A 451 -3.17 31.01 10.20
N PRO A 452 -2.54 32.17 9.99
CA PRO A 452 -1.16 32.24 9.55
C PRO A 452 -0.24 31.67 10.63
N SER A 453 0.81 30.95 10.23
CA SER A 453 1.88 30.53 11.15
C SER A 453 3.17 31.26 10.80
N TYR A 454 4.21 31.15 11.64
CA TYR A 454 5.49 31.82 11.39
C TYR A 454 6.09 31.50 9.99
N SER A 455 5.89 30.28 9.50
CA SER A 455 6.33 29.83 8.19
C SER A 455 5.25 29.95 7.10
N ASN A 456 3.99 30.22 7.46
CA ASN A 456 2.85 30.03 6.58
C ASN A 456 2.02 31.31 6.42
N ASN A 457 1.67 31.62 5.18
CA ASN A 457 0.68 32.64 4.88
C ASN A 457 -0.70 32.26 5.43
N SER A 458 -1.58 33.24 5.60
CA SER A 458 -3.00 32.96 5.83
C SER A 458 -3.62 32.21 4.64
N ILE A 459 -4.70 31.45 4.89
CA ILE A 459 -5.42 30.75 3.82
C ILE A 459 -5.90 31.73 2.75
N LEU A 460 -6.47 32.87 3.17
CA LEU A 460 -6.94 33.91 2.25
C LEU A 460 -5.82 34.44 1.36
N HIS A 461 -4.62 34.68 1.92
CA HIS A 461 -3.48 35.12 1.11
C HIS A 461 -3.12 34.07 0.05
N ASP A 462 -3.06 32.79 0.40
CA ASP A 462 -2.77 31.74 -0.59
C ASP A 462 -3.90 31.61 -1.63
N VAL A 463 -5.16 31.79 -1.25
CA VAL A 463 -6.31 31.80 -2.18
C VAL A 463 -6.18 32.94 -3.20
N ALA A 464 -5.73 34.13 -2.78
CA ALA A 464 -5.47 35.24 -3.69
C ALA A 464 -4.38 34.93 -4.74
N LEU A 465 -3.45 34.02 -4.44
CA LEU A 465 -2.41 33.58 -5.37
C LEU A 465 -2.91 32.52 -6.37
N ILE A 466 -4.08 31.91 -6.15
CA ILE A 466 -4.67 30.91 -7.07
C ILE A 466 -5.37 31.64 -8.23
N GLU A 467 -5.31 31.05 -9.41
CA GLU A 467 -5.99 31.54 -10.62
C GLU A 467 -7.23 30.71 -10.96
N GLY A 468 -8.24 31.36 -11.54
CA GLY A 468 -9.43 30.74 -12.13
C GLY A 468 -10.62 30.57 -11.17
N ALA A 469 -11.75 30.14 -11.71
CA ALA A 469 -13.04 30.05 -11.00
C ALA A 469 -13.01 29.21 -9.71
N GLY A 470 -12.07 28.25 -9.63
CA GLY A 470 -11.87 27.47 -8.41
C GLY A 470 -11.44 28.30 -7.20
N ALA A 471 -10.69 29.39 -7.42
CA ALA A 471 -10.27 30.31 -6.37
C ALA A 471 -11.46 31.06 -5.76
N GLU A 472 -12.40 31.52 -6.60
CA GLU A 472 -13.61 32.22 -6.18
C GLU A 472 -14.51 31.33 -5.31
N MET A 473 -14.74 30.08 -5.75
CA MET A 473 -15.53 29.13 -4.99
C MET A 473 -14.91 28.84 -3.63
N LEU A 474 -13.59 28.62 -3.60
CA LEU A 474 -12.87 28.37 -2.35
C LEU A 474 -12.91 29.58 -1.42
N LEU A 475 -12.72 30.79 -1.94
CA LEU A 475 -12.82 32.03 -1.19
C LEU A 475 -14.19 32.17 -0.53
N ASN A 476 -15.25 32.00 -1.33
CA ASN A 476 -16.63 32.07 -0.86
C ASN A 476 -16.88 31.02 0.24
N SER A 477 -16.48 29.77 0.01
CA SER A 477 -16.62 28.71 1.02
C SER A 477 -15.85 29.03 2.30
N TYR A 478 -14.59 29.46 2.23
CA TYR A 478 -13.81 29.81 3.43
C TYR A 478 -14.48 30.94 4.24
N VAL A 479 -14.89 32.02 3.57
CA VAL A 479 -15.53 33.16 4.24
C VAL A 479 -16.82 32.73 4.92
N LEU A 480 -17.69 31.98 4.22
CA LEU A 480 -18.96 31.52 4.77
C LEU A 480 -18.77 30.54 5.93
N GLU A 481 -17.87 29.56 5.81
CA GLU A 481 -17.60 28.57 6.88
C GLU A 481 -17.06 29.26 8.14
N VAL A 482 -16.09 30.18 8.01
CA VAL A 482 -15.54 30.91 9.17
C VAL A 482 -16.60 31.84 9.78
N ALA A 483 -17.30 32.62 8.96
CA ALA A 483 -18.29 33.58 9.44
C ALA A 483 -19.48 32.91 10.16
N ASN A 484 -19.90 31.74 9.66
CA ASN A 484 -21.04 30.99 10.22
C ASN A 484 -20.63 30.00 11.34
N SER A 485 -19.34 29.84 11.63
CA SER A 485 -18.87 28.95 12.70
C SER A 485 -19.26 29.41 14.10
N ASP A 486 -19.05 28.55 15.10
CA ASP A 486 -19.26 28.87 16.52
C ASP A 486 -18.09 29.65 17.16
N LEU A 487 -17.13 30.13 16.36
CA LEU A 487 -16.01 30.94 16.86
C LEU A 487 -16.49 32.28 17.46
N SER A 488 -15.70 32.83 18.38
CA SER A 488 -15.96 34.18 18.87
C SER A 488 -15.81 35.19 17.73
N TYR A 489 -16.51 36.32 17.83
CA TYR A 489 -16.41 37.37 16.82
C TYR A 489 -14.96 37.81 16.56
N LEU A 490 -14.16 37.98 17.63
CA LEU A 490 -12.76 38.38 17.50
C LEU A 490 -11.94 37.32 16.75
N ASP A 491 -12.17 36.03 17.00
CA ASP A 491 -11.47 34.96 16.31
C ASP A 491 -11.88 34.88 14.83
N LYS A 492 -13.16 35.08 14.52
CA LYS A 492 -13.65 35.19 13.13
C LYS A 492 -12.98 36.36 12.42
N LYS A 493 -12.95 37.54 13.06
CA LYS A 493 -12.29 38.73 12.52
C LYS A 493 -10.82 38.44 12.24
N ASP A 494 -10.08 37.91 13.22
CA ASP A 494 -8.66 37.59 13.08
C ASP A 494 -8.38 36.69 11.88
N LEU A 495 -9.18 35.62 11.70
CA LEU A 495 -9.03 34.69 10.58
C LEU A 495 -9.40 35.30 9.21
N LEU A 496 -10.38 36.21 9.19
CA LEU A 496 -10.88 36.84 7.96
C LEU A 496 -10.03 38.04 7.51
N VAL A 497 -9.26 38.65 8.41
CA VAL A 497 -8.34 39.76 8.08
C VAL A 497 -6.87 39.35 8.11
N ALA A 498 -6.58 38.08 8.39
CA ALA A 498 -5.24 37.55 8.55
C ALA A 498 -4.35 37.82 7.32
N GLY A 499 -3.16 38.36 7.57
CA GLY A 499 -2.14 38.58 6.56
C GLY A 499 -1.09 37.47 6.48
N ASN A 500 -0.18 37.63 5.54
CA ASN A 500 1.04 36.84 5.48
C ASN A 500 2.09 37.34 6.50
N LYS A 501 3.26 36.71 6.51
CA LYS A 501 4.40 37.07 7.39
C LYS A 501 4.93 38.50 7.20
N TYR A 502 4.56 39.17 6.10
CA TYR A 502 4.91 40.57 5.81
C TYR A 502 3.78 41.53 6.19
N GLY A 503 2.72 41.04 6.84
CA GLY A 503 1.56 41.84 7.20
C GLY A 503 0.64 42.20 6.04
N ARG A 504 0.84 41.64 4.83
CA ARG A 504 -0.07 41.87 3.70
C ARG A 504 -1.28 40.95 3.82
N ASN A 505 -2.47 41.53 3.87
CA ASN A 505 -3.71 40.76 3.93
C ASN A 505 -4.22 40.41 2.52
N PHE A 506 -5.41 39.80 2.47
CA PHE A 506 -6.08 39.43 1.23
C PHE A 506 -6.27 40.62 0.27
N PHE A 507 -6.79 41.74 0.77
CA PHE A 507 -7.06 42.95 -0.02
C PHE A 507 -5.77 43.53 -0.61
N ASP A 508 -4.71 43.65 0.21
CA ASP A 508 -3.39 44.10 -0.25
C ASP A 508 -2.87 43.22 -1.40
N THR A 509 -3.05 41.91 -1.26
CA THR A 509 -2.55 40.92 -2.22
C THR A 509 -3.34 40.97 -3.53
N CYS A 510 -4.67 41.00 -3.46
CA CYS A 510 -5.53 41.13 -4.63
C CYS A 510 -5.28 42.43 -5.38
N GLY A 511 -5.11 43.55 -4.67
CA GLY A 511 -4.81 44.83 -5.31
C GLY A 511 -3.45 44.84 -6.02
N LEU A 512 -2.40 44.29 -5.40
CA LEU A 512 -1.08 44.14 -6.02
C LEU A 512 -1.11 43.25 -7.27
N LEU A 513 -1.97 42.24 -7.29
CA LEU A 513 -2.12 41.31 -8.42
C LEU A 513 -3.17 41.76 -9.45
N GLY A 514 -3.83 42.90 -9.24
CA GLY A 514 -4.90 43.37 -10.12
C GLY A 514 -6.17 42.50 -10.10
N LYS A 515 -6.39 41.72 -9.02
CA LYS A 515 -7.54 40.79 -8.86
C LYS A 515 -8.71 41.45 -8.12
N GLY A 516 -9.20 42.58 -8.63
CA GLY A 516 -10.34 43.30 -8.05
C GLY A 516 -11.59 42.42 -7.88
N TYR A 517 -11.87 41.56 -8.86
CA TYR A 517 -13.02 40.64 -8.82
C TYR A 517 -13.03 39.70 -7.60
N MET A 518 -11.85 39.29 -7.09
CA MET A 518 -11.75 38.45 -5.90
C MET A 518 -12.16 39.22 -4.64
N ILE A 519 -11.97 40.55 -4.61
CA ILE A 519 -12.46 41.41 -3.53
C ILE A 519 -13.99 41.43 -3.55
N ASP A 520 -14.61 41.54 -4.72
CA ASP A 520 -16.07 41.50 -4.86
C ASP A 520 -16.63 40.15 -4.38
N VAL A 521 -15.98 39.03 -4.73
CA VAL A 521 -16.37 37.70 -4.23
C VAL A 521 -16.27 37.61 -2.71
N TYR A 522 -15.18 38.11 -2.11
CA TYR A 522 -15.03 38.15 -0.67
C TYR A 522 -16.13 38.98 0.01
N GLN A 523 -16.42 40.18 -0.53
CA GLN A 523 -17.45 41.06 0.00
C GLN A 523 -18.83 40.41 -0.08
N ASN A 524 -19.19 39.84 -1.24
CA ASN A 524 -20.46 39.16 -1.42
C ASN A 524 -20.63 37.98 -0.46
N ALA A 525 -19.59 37.16 -0.29
CA ALA A 525 -19.60 36.06 0.67
C ALA A 525 -19.80 36.55 2.11
N LEU A 526 -19.12 37.63 2.50
CA LEU A 526 -19.25 38.22 3.82
C LEU A 526 -20.65 38.80 4.04
N MET A 527 -21.22 39.47 3.03
CA MET A 527 -22.59 40.03 3.10
C MET A 527 -23.65 38.93 3.21
N ALA A 528 -23.43 37.77 2.58
CA ALA A 528 -24.30 36.60 2.67
C ALA A 528 -24.16 35.82 4.00
N SER A 529 -23.16 36.12 4.83
CA SER A 529 -22.94 35.43 6.09
C SER A 529 -23.92 35.83 7.20
N SER A 530 -23.94 35.03 8.28
CA SER A 530 -24.76 35.24 9.48
C SER A 530 -24.24 36.33 10.43
N LEU A 531 -23.11 36.98 10.10
CA LEU A 531 -22.56 38.06 10.92
C LEU A 531 -23.53 39.26 11.01
N ALA A 532 -23.50 39.96 12.13
CA ALA A 532 -24.23 41.22 12.26
C ALA A 532 -23.64 42.28 11.32
N GLU A 533 -24.46 43.25 10.89
CA GLU A 533 -24.02 44.26 9.92
C GLU A 533 -22.78 45.04 10.40
N TRP A 534 -22.75 45.43 11.68
CA TRP A 534 -21.58 46.12 12.26
C TRP A 534 -20.30 45.26 12.23
N GLN A 535 -20.42 43.93 12.34
CA GLN A 535 -19.30 43.00 12.29
C GLN A 535 -18.73 42.90 10.87
N LYS A 536 -19.63 42.86 9.87
CA LYS A 536 -19.27 42.87 8.44
C LYS A 536 -18.48 44.14 8.11
N GLN A 537 -18.99 45.30 8.52
CA GLN A 537 -18.34 46.60 8.30
C GLN A 537 -16.96 46.69 8.97
N ASP A 538 -16.82 46.20 10.20
CA ASP A 538 -15.53 46.21 10.91
C ASP A 538 -14.49 45.28 10.24
N ILE A 539 -14.91 44.09 9.78
CA ILE A 539 -14.03 43.17 9.02
C ILE A 539 -13.57 43.81 7.70
N LEU A 540 -14.50 44.43 6.94
CA LEU A 540 -14.17 45.11 5.68
C LEU A 540 -13.22 46.28 5.91
N SER A 541 -13.47 47.10 6.94
CA SER A 541 -12.64 48.25 7.29
C SER A 541 -11.24 47.83 7.72
N ALA A 542 -11.12 46.78 8.53
CA ALA A 542 -9.84 46.22 8.98
C ALA A 542 -9.03 45.61 7.82
N GLY A 543 -9.71 44.99 6.84
CA GLY A 543 -9.09 44.49 5.62
C GLY A 543 -8.61 45.61 4.69
N ALA A 544 -9.46 46.62 4.45
CA ALA A 544 -9.18 47.69 3.50
C ALA A 544 -8.25 48.79 4.04
N GLY A 545 -8.21 49.00 5.37
CA GLY A 545 -7.46 50.08 6.01
C GLY A 545 -5.95 50.06 5.76
N ARG A 546 -5.38 48.94 5.30
CA ARG A 546 -3.96 48.84 4.89
C ARG A 546 -3.72 49.16 3.41
N PHE A 547 -4.74 49.00 2.57
CA PHE A 547 -4.65 49.20 1.12
C PHE A 547 -4.59 50.68 0.74
N TYR A 548 -5.42 51.52 1.38
CA TYR A 548 -5.51 52.95 1.07
C TYR A 548 -4.30 53.79 1.54
N GLY A 549 -3.45 53.26 2.42
CA GLY A 549 -2.20 53.92 2.80
C GLY A 549 -1.10 53.81 1.75
N ALA A 550 -1.16 52.80 0.87
CA ALA A 550 -0.11 52.52 -0.12
C ALA A 550 -0.40 53.16 -1.50
N THR A 551 -1.67 53.32 -1.88
CA THR A 551 -2.06 53.98 -3.14
C THR A 551 -2.10 55.50 -3.06
N ALA A 552 -2.16 56.08 -1.85
CA ALA A 552 -2.03 57.54 -1.66
C ALA A 552 -0.56 58.03 -1.73
N ALA A 553 0.42 57.11 -1.80
CA ALA A 553 1.85 57.40 -1.82
C ALA A 553 2.56 57.03 -3.15
N ALA A 554 1.81 56.58 -4.16
CA ALA A 554 2.25 56.33 -5.53
C ALA A 554 1.48 57.25 -6.47
#